data_AF-A0A3B9ECT2-F1
#
_entry.id   AF-A0A3B9ECT2-F1
#
_cell.length_a   1.000
_cell.length_b   1.000
_cell.length_c   1.000
_cell.angle_alpha   90.00
_cell.angle_beta   90.00
_cell.angle_gamma   90.00
#
_symmetry.space_group_name_H-M   'P 1'
#
loop_
_entity.id
_entity.type
_entity.pdbx_description
1 polymer ?
#
loop_
_entity_poly.entity_id
_entity_poly.type
_entity_poly.pdbx_seq_one_letter_code
_entity_poly.pdbx_strand_id
1 'polypeptide(L)'
;MTSENDAAEVKAQLPMLRGMIGDAATPEPKLVQSRKTTGSQGETYELEQDYVYADRTVRVYSAMMREKGEWKLHAFNINVRMTGEPKAVEAEKAA
;
A
#
# COMPACT_ATOMS: atom_id res chain seq x y z
N MET A 1 12.54 -5.68 -4.64
CA MET A 1 11.91 -6.86 -4.04
C MET A 1 12.99 -7.75 -3.46
N THR A 2 12.75 -8.38 -2.32
CA THR A 2 13.67 -9.40 -1.75
C THR A 2 13.79 -10.59 -2.67
N SER A 3 14.83 -11.40 -2.45
CA SER A 3 15.06 -12.66 -3.17
C SER A 3 13.94 -13.69 -2.99
N GLU A 4 13.13 -13.54 -1.93
CA GLU A 4 11.98 -14.39 -1.62
C GLU A 4 10.71 -14.03 -2.42
N ASN A 5 10.70 -12.91 -3.15
CA ASN A 5 9.55 -12.48 -3.95
C ASN A 5 9.93 -12.44 -5.43
N ASP A 6 9.35 -13.34 -6.23
CA ASP A 6 9.53 -13.31 -7.68
C ASP A 6 8.82 -12.08 -8.29
N ALA A 7 9.54 -11.34 -9.13
CA ALA A 7 9.04 -10.10 -9.69
C ALA A 7 7.88 -10.32 -10.68
N ALA A 8 7.81 -11.47 -11.35
CA ALA A 8 6.72 -11.79 -12.26
C ALA A 8 5.44 -12.15 -11.48
N GLU A 9 5.57 -12.89 -10.39
CA GLU A 9 4.45 -13.20 -9.49
C GLU A 9 3.86 -11.93 -8.85
N VAL A 10 4.71 -11.02 -8.37
CA VAL A 10 4.25 -9.72 -7.85
C VAL A 10 3.55 -8.90 -8.93
N LYS A 11 4.10 -8.85 -10.14
CA LYS A 11 3.47 -8.14 -11.28
C LYS A 11 2.10 -8.71 -11.62
N ALA A 12 1.92 -10.02 -11.53
CA ALA A 12 0.63 -10.68 -11.79
C ALA A 12 -0.45 -10.25 -10.78
N GLN A 13 -0.07 -9.83 -9.57
CA GLN A 13 -1.00 -9.36 -8.54
C GLN A 13 -1.34 -7.86 -8.65
N LEU A 14 -0.52 -7.07 -9.37
CA LEU A 14 -0.71 -5.62 -9.49
C LEU A 14 -2.08 -5.20 -10.04
N PRO A 15 -2.68 -5.88 -11.05
CA PRO A 15 -4.01 -5.52 -11.53
C PRO A 15 -5.08 -5.61 -10.45
N MET A 16 -5.02 -6.64 -9.60
CA MET A 16 -5.94 -6.79 -8.47
C MET A 16 -5.78 -5.64 -7.47
N LEU A 17 -4.54 -5.30 -7.12
CA LEU A 17 -4.25 -4.21 -6.17
C LEU A 17 -4.71 -2.84 -6.71
N ARG A 18 -4.56 -2.59 -8.01
CA ARG A 18 -5.10 -1.40 -8.67
C ARG A 18 -6.62 -1.35 -8.61
N GLY A 19 -7.29 -2.48 -8.87
CA GLY A 19 -8.75 -2.57 -8.75
C GLY A 19 -9.26 -2.26 -7.34
N MET A 20 -8.49 -2.59 -6.30
CA MET A 20 -8.85 -2.29 -4.90
C MET A 20 -8.67 -0.81 -4.53
N ILE A 21 -7.58 -0.18 -4.98
CA ILE A 21 -7.30 1.23 -4.66
C ILE A 21 -8.13 2.18 -5.54
N GLY A 22 -8.43 1.80 -6.79
CA GLY A 22 -9.02 2.65 -7.81
C GLY A 22 -8.02 3.63 -8.43
N ASP A 23 -8.52 4.48 -9.34
CA ASP A 23 -7.68 5.41 -10.14
C ASP A 23 -7.71 6.87 -9.63
N ALA A 24 -8.29 7.10 -8.45
CA ALA A 24 -8.31 8.43 -7.84
C ALA A 24 -6.88 8.89 -7.49
N ALA A 25 -6.64 10.20 -7.56
CA ALA A 25 -5.36 10.78 -7.16
C ALA A 25 -5.02 10.38 -5.72
N THR A 26 -3.81 9.87 -5.51
CA THR A 26 -3.35 9.39 -4.20
C THR A 26 -3.26 10.56 -3.21
N PRO A 27 -4.01 10.54 -2.09
CA PRO A 27 -3.92 11.55 -1.03
C PRO A 27 -2.56 11.53 -0.32
N GLU A 28 -2.30 12.52 0.52
CA GLU A 28 -1.13 12.48 1.39
C GLU A 28 -1.23 11.30 2.39
N PRO A 29 -0.15 10.53 2.57
CA PRO A 29 -0.15 9.41 3.50
C PRO A 29 -0.10 9.89 4.95
N LYS A 30 -0.93 9.30 5.81
CA LYS A 30 -0.81 9.41 7.26
C LYS A 30 0.00 8.24 7.80
N LEU A 31 1.12 8.52 8.46
CA LEU A 31 1.89 7.48 9.16
C LEU A 31 1.06 6.92 10.33
N VAL A 32 0.81 5.61 10.31
CA VAL A 32 0.13 4.88 11.40
C VAL A 32 1.17 4.27 12.34
N GLN A 33 2.13 3.55 11.77
CA GLN A 33 3.18 2.88 12.52
C GLN A 33 4.46 2.82 11.70
N SER A 34 5.60 2.91 12.36
CA SER A 34 6.85 2.41 11.81
C SER A 34 7.60 1.61 12.87
N ARG A 35 8.31 0.57 12.44
CA ARG A 35 9.14 -0.25 13.32
C ARG A 35 10.41 -0.65 12.57
N LYS A 36 11.56 -0.46 13.22
CA LYS A 36 12.82 -1.04 12.78
C LYS A 36 13.21 -2.16 13.73
N THR A 37 13.51 -3.34 13.18
CA THR A 37 14.03 -4.46 13.95
C THR A 37 15.40 -4.83 13.39
N THR A 38 16.38 -4.99 14.27
CA THR A 38 17.73 -5.46 13.91
C THR A 38 17.98 -6.75 14.69
N GLY A 39 18.33 -7.84 13.98
CA GLY A 39 18.60 -9.14 14.58
C GLY A 39 19.66 -9.92 13.84
N SER A 40 19.89 -11.17 14.27
CA SER A 40 20.87 -12.07 13.65
C SER A 40 20.55 -12.41 12.18
N GLN A 41 19.28 -12.29 11.78
CA GLN A 41 18.82 -12.51 10.41
C GLN A 41 18.87 -11.25 9.53
N GLY A 42 19.29 -10.10 10.07
CA GLY A 42 19.43 -8.84 9.34
C GLY A 42 18.62 -7.69 9.93
N GLU A 43 18.44 -6.64 9.12
CA GLU A 43 17.63 -5.48 9.46
C GLU A 43 16.29 -5.53 8.69
N THR A 44 15.19 -5.37 9.40
CA THR A 44 13.86 -5.18 8.82
C THR A 44 13.29 -3.81 9.22
N TYR A 45 12.51 -3.23 8.31
CA TYR A 45 11.81 -1.98 8.51
C TYR A 45 10.36 -2.11 8.05
N GLU A 46 9.43 -1.99 8.98
CA GLU A 46 7.99 -2.08 8.76
C GLU A 46 7.39 -0.67 8.79
N LEU A 47 6.51 -0.39 7.84
CA LEU A 47 5.85 0.90 7.66
C LEU A 47 4.37 0.65 7.39
N GLU A 48 3.51 1.30 8.16
CA GLU A 48 2.05 1.28 7.98
C GLU A 48 1.55 2.71 7.76
N GLN A 49 0.83 2.93 6.68
CA GLN A 49 0.30 4.23 6.27
C GLN A 49 -1.18 4.11 5.90
N ASP A 50 -1.95 5.13 6.25
CA ASP A 50 -3.34 5.30 5.82
C ASP A 50 -3.42 6.38 4.74
N TYR A 51 -4.18 6.10 3.69
CA TYR A 51 -4.60 7.05 2.67
C TYR A 51 -6.11 7.22 2.78
N VAL A 52 -6.54 8.42 3.16
CA VAL A 52 -7.95 8.71 3.40
C VAL A 52 -8.53 9.38 2.17
N TYR A 53 -9.39 8.66 1.46
CA TYR A 53 -10.23 9.18 0.38
C TYR A 53 -11.58 9.63 0.95
N ALA A 54 -12.41 10.24 0.11
CA ALA A 54 -13.75 10.67 0.52
C ALA A 54 -14.67 9.49 0.86
N ASP A 55 -14.51 8.34 0.19
CA ASP A 55 -15.40 7.17 0.23
C ASP A 55 -14.76 5.92 0.86
N ARG A 56 -13.44 5.95 1.10
CA ARG A 56 -12.67 4.81 1.62
C ARG A 56 -11.40 5.24 2.35
N THR A 57 -10.93 4.38 3.23
CA THR A 57 -9.58 4.42 3.77
C THR A 57 -8.80 3.24 3.22
N VAL A 58 -7.64 3.52 2.63
CA VAL A 58 -6.70 2.52 2.15
C VAL A 58 -5.53 2.46 3.13
N ARG A 59 -5.38 1.32 3.81
CA ARG A 59 -4.24 1.05 4.67
C ARG A 59 -3.21 0.24 3.91
N VAL A 60 -1.99 0.75 3.88
CA VAL A 60 -0.85 0.13 3.22
C VAL A 60 0.17 -0.25 4.28
N TYR A 61 0.48 -1.53 4.35
CA TYR A 61 1.61 -2.07 5.12
C TYR A 61 2.73 -2.48 4.17
N SER A 62 3.94 -2.04 4.47
CA SER A 62 5.16 -2.39 3.75
C SER A 62 6.22 -2.86 4.73
N ALA A 63 6.76 -4.06 4.52
CA ALA A 63 7.95 -4.54 5.19
C ALA A 63 9.12 -4.51 4.21
N MET A 64 10.24 -3.94 4.62
CA MET A 64 11.48 -3.92 3.89
C MET A 64 12.53 -4.71 4.66
N MET A 65 13.37 -5.43 3.94
CA MET A 65 14.52 -6.14 4.50
C MET A 65 15.79 -5.67 3.83
N ARG A 66 16.87 -5.56 4.62
CA ARG A 66 18.18 -5.19 4.09
C ARG A 66 18.91 -6.43 3.58
N GLU A 67 19.02 -6.57 2.27
CA GLU A 67 19.77 -7.64 1.60
C GLU A 67 21.01 -7.08 0.91
N LYS A 68 22.19 -7.64 1.18
CA LYS A 68 23.46 -7.21 0.56
C LYS A 68 23.72 -5.70 0.66
N GLY A 69 23.25 -5.07 1.74
CA GLY A 69 23.40 -3.64 2.00
C GLY A 69 22.25 -2.75 1.50
N GLU A 70 21.35 -3.28 0.66
CA GLU A 70 20.24 -2.56 0.05
C GLU A 70 18.91 -2.87 0.72
N TRP A 71 18.06 -1.85 0.92
CA TRP A 71 16.68 -2.06 1.37
C TRP A 71 15.82 -2.55 0.22
N LYS A 72 15.16 -3.68 0.41
CA LYS A 72 14.26 -4.27 -0.57
C LYS A 72 12.92 -4.57 0.06
N LEU A 73 11.84 -4.30 -0.67
CA LEU A 73 10.50 -4.67 -0.24
C LEU A 73 10.41 -6.20 -0.09
N HIS A 74 10.06 -6.63 1.12
CA HIS A 74 9.93 -8.02 1.56
C HIS A 74 8.46 -8.44 1.65
N ALA A 75 7.58 -7.57 2.14
CA ALA A 75 6.16 -7.84 2.18
C ALA A 75 5.37 -6.56 1.92
N PHE A 76 4.18 -6.72 1.36
CA PHE A 76 3.28 -5.62 1.07
C PHE A 76 1.83 -6.09 1.23
N ASN A 77 1.02 -5.33 1.96
CA ASN A 77 -0.39 -5.61 2.15
C ASN A 77 -1.19 -4.32 1.96
N ILE A 78 -2.29 -4.43 1.22
CA ILE A 78 -3.29 -3.37 1.10
C ILE A 78 -4.58 -3.87 1.72
N ASN A 79 -5.11 -3.09 2.66
CA ASN A 79 -6.47 -3.26 3.17
C ASN A 79 -7.30 -2.02 2.80
N VAL A 80 -8.43 -2.24 2.15
CA VAL A 80 -9.34 -1.16 1.77
C VAL A 80 -10.60 -1.29 2.60
N ARG A 81 -10.95 -0.21 3.30
CA ARG A 81 -12.18 -0.11 4.08
C ARG A 81 -13.04 1.01 3.51
N MET A 82 -14.21 0.67 2.98
CA MET A 82 -15.20 1.65 2.57
C MET A 82 -15.75 2.35 3.82
N THR A 83 -15.82 3.68 3.79
CA THR A 83 -16.30 4.47 4.93
C THR A 83 -17.82 4.66 4.92
N GLY A 84 -18.46 4.58 3.74
CA GLY A 84 -19.89 4.85 3.54
C GLY A 84 -20.22 6.32 3.81
N GLU A 85 -20.90 7.10 2.98
CA GLU A 85 -21.73 6.82 1.81
C GLU A 85 -20.98 7.11 0.50
N PRO A 86 -21.39 6.49 -0.62
CA PRO A 86 -21.02 7.02 -1.93
C PRO A 86 -21.58 8.44 -2.01
N LYS A 87 -20.73 9.47 -1.96
CA LYS A 87 -21.16 10.79 -2.40
C LYS A 87 -21.52 10.62 -3.86
N ALA A 88 -22.80 10.79 -4.18
CA ALA A 88 -23.28 10.86 -5.54
C ALA A 88 -22.33 11.81 -6.28
N VAL A 89 -21.70 11.29 -7.33
CA VAL A 89 -21.00 12.13 -8.30
C VAL A 89 -22.06 13.10 -8.77
N GLU A 90 -22.00 14.36 -8.31
CA GLU A 90 -22.77 15.43 -8.93
C GLU A 90 -22.41 15.38 -10.40
N ALA A 91 -23.37 14.92 -11.20
CA ALA A 91 -23.31 14.96 -12.63
C ALA A 91 -23.28 16.43 -13.04
N GLU A 92 -22.10 17.03 -13.02
CA GLU A 92 -21.90 18.32 -13.66
C GLU A 92 -21.94 18.12 -15.17
N LYS A 93 -23.03 18.62 -15.76
CA LYS A 93 -23.25 19.08 -17.14
C LYS A 93 -23.35 18.04 -18.27
N ALA A 94 -24.57 17.91 -18.78
CA ALA A 94 -25.00 18.18 -20.17
C ALA A 94 -26.52 17.88 -20.24
N ALA A 95 -27.43 18.70 -20.76
CA ALA A 95 -27.42 19.92 -21.55
C ALA A 95 -28.75 20.65 -21.34
#